data_AF-A0A250JRY2-F1
#
_entry.id   AF-A0A250JRY2-F1
#
_cell.length_a   1.000
_cell.length_b   1.000
_cell.length_c   1.000
_cell.angle_alpha   90.00
_cell.angle_beta   90.00
_cell.angle_gamma   90.00
#
_symmetry.space_group_name_H-M   'P 1'
#
loop_
_entity.id
_entity.type
_entity.pdbx_description
1 polymer ?
#
loop_
_entity_poly.entity_id
_entity_poly.type
_entity_poly.pdbx_seq_one_letter_code
_entity_poly.pdbx_strand_id
1 'polypeptide(L)'
;MTEQMAEEMLQLSAQLFEKMISQQQAKVLRLAREAVPNISPEEVRNSHDFPELKEHPTFEFEDGILSGLIAAQIALRAEIKGRLPLEPPAF
;
A
#
# COMPACT_ATOMS: atom_id res chain seq x y z
N MET A 1 -18.91 17.76 -4.74
CA MET A 1 -19.07 16.40 -4.20
C MET A 1 -19.81 16.51 -2.88
N THR A 2 -20.83 15.71 -2.64
CA THR A 2 -21.52 15.70 -1.33
C THR A 2 -20.69 14.91 -0.32
N GLU A 3 -20.88 15.18 0.97
CA GLU A 3 -20.21 14.44 2.06
C GLU A 3 -20.52 12.94 2.01
N GLN A 4 -21.79 12.59 1.87
CA GLN A 4 -22.21 11.19 1.76
C GLN A 4 -21.51 10.45 0.61
N MET A 5 -21.45 11.07 -0.59
CA MET A 5 -20.78 10.46 -1.74
C MET A 5 -19.27 10.32 -1.51
N ALA A 6 -18.65 11.30 -0.86
CA ALA A 6 -17.22 11.22 -0.52
C ALA A 6 -16.93 10.08 0.47
N GLU A 7 -17.78 9.91 1.47
CA GLU A 7 -17.65 8.85 2.47
C GLU A 7 -17.84 7.47 1.85
N GLU A 8 -18.85 7.30 1.00
CA GLU A 8 -19.05 6.07 0.22
C GLU A 8 -17.84 5.76 -0.68
N MET A 9 -17.29 6.77 -1.37
CA MET A 9 -16.08 6.62 -2.20
C MET A 9 -14.84 6.27 -1.36
N LEU A 10 -14.68 6.88 -0.18
CA LEU A 10 -13.57 6.58 0.73
C LEU A 10 -13.67 5.15 1.26
N GLN A 11 -14.86 4.69 1.63
CA GLN A 11 -15.06 3.32 2.09
C GLN A 11 -14.79 2.28 0.98
N LEU A 12 -15.37 2.48 -0.19
CA LEU A 12 -15.19 1.58 -1.34
C LEU A 12 -13.71 1.49 -1.75
N SER A 13 -13.05 2.65 -1.88
CA SER A 13 -11.64 2.71 -2.27
C SER A 13 -10.72 2.13 -1.20
N ALA A 14 -10.99 2.39 0.09
CA ALA A 14 -10.21 1.81 1.18
C ALA A 14 -10.25 0.28 1.14
N GLN A 15 -11.43 -0.32 1.00
CA GLN A 15 -11.58 -1.79 0.92
C GLN A 15 -10.88 -2.38 -0.31
N LEU A 16 -10.97 -1.71 -1.46
CA LEU A 16 -10.29 -2.14 -2.68
C LEU A 16 -8.77 -2.11 -2.51
N PHE A 17 -8.22 -1.00 -2.03
CA PHE A 17 -6.78 -0.86 -1.81
C PHE A 17 -6.26 -1.82 -0.74
N GLU A 18 -6.99 -2.02 0.36
CA GLU A 18 -6.61 -2.98 1.39
C GLU A 18 -6.47 -4.40 0.83
N LYS A 19 -7.41 -4.83 -0.03
CA LYS A 19 -7.35 -6.11 -0.71
C LYS A 19 -6.15 -6.23 -1.65
N MET A 20 -5.93 -5.20 -2.48
CA MET A 20 -4.80 -5.18 -3.43
C MET A 20 -3.44 -5.18 -2.70
N ILE A 21 -3.31 -4.37 -1.66
CA ILE A 21 -2.10 -4.28 -0.82
C ILE A 21 -1.85 -5.62 -0.14
N SER A 22 -2.87 -6.25 0.46
CA SER A 22 -2.72 -7.55 1.13
C SER A 22 -2.26 -8.65 0.15
N GLN A 23 -2.82 -8.67 -1.06
CA GLN A 23 -2.40 -9.61 -2.11
C GLN A 23 -0.95 -9.37 -2.53
N GLN A 24 -0.57 -8.11 -2.70
CA GLN A 24 0.79 -7.76 -3.11
C GLN A 24 1.80 -8.05 -1.99
N GLN A 25 1.47 -7.77 -0.72
CA GLN A 25 2.30 -8.13 0.44
C GLN A 25 2.54 -9.64 0.52
N ALA A 26 1.50 -10.46 0.30
CA ALA A 26 1.65 -11.91 0.26
C ALA A 26 2.57 -12.36 -0.89
N LYS A 27 2.49 -11.71 -2.05
CA LYS A 27 3.38 -11.98 -3.20
C LYS A 27 4.83 -11.62 -2.88
N VAL A 28 5.08 -10.43 -2.36
CA VAL A 28 6.42 -9.96 -1.96
C VAL A 28 7.02 -10.90 -0.91
N LEU A 29 6.25 -11.26 0.13
CA LEU A 29 6.70 -12.20 1.16
C LEU A 29 7.04 -13.59 0.60
N ARG A 30 6.26 -14.09 -0.36
CA ARG A 30 6.56 -15.37 -1.03
C ARG A 30 7.90 -15.30 -1.76
N LEU A 31 8.12 -14.25 -2.56
CA LEU A 31 9.39 -14.05 -3.28
C LEU A 31 10.56 -13.85 -2.32
N ALA A 32 10.35 -13.11 -1.23
CA ALA A 32 11.37 -12.95 -0.20
C ALA A 32 11.78 -14.28 0.42
N ARG A 33 10.82 -15.18 0.66
CA ARG A 33 11.08 -16.52 1.19
C ARG A 33 11.72 -17.49 0.20
N GLU A 34 11.64 -17.21 -1.10
CA GLU A 34 12.39 -17.94 -2.12
C GLU A 34 13.88 -17.62 -2.06
N ALA A 35 14.25 -16.38 -1.67
CA ALA A 35 15.64 -15.95 -1.50
C ALA A 35 16.18 -16.18 -0.07
N VAL A 36 15.41 -15.82 0.95
CA VAL A 36 15.76 -15.93 2.38
C VAL A 36 14.72 -16.79 3.09
N PRO A 37 14.99 -18.10 3.25
CA PRO A 37 14.05 -19.00 3.93
C PRO A 37 13.72 -18.51 5.35
N ASN A 38 12.44 -18.52 5.71
CA ASN A 38 11.89 -18.10 7.01
C ASN A 38 11.88 -16.59 7.31
N ILE A 39 12.20 -15.71 6.36
CA ILE A 39 12.06 -14.27 6.56
C ILE A 39 10.62 -13.89 6.98
N SER A 40 10.52 -13.04 7.99
CA SER A 40 9.26 -12.52 8.50
C SER A 40 8.76 -11.33 7.67
N PRO A 41 7.44 -11.03 7.69
CA PRO A 41 6.90 -9.85 7.02
C PRO A 41 7.52 -8.52 7.51
N GLU A 42 7.94 -8.46 8.77
CA GLU A 42 8.61 -7.28 9.36
C GLU A 42 10.00 -7.09 8.75
N GLU A 43 10.77 -8.17 8.63
CA GLU A 43 12.11 -8.16 8.02
C GLU A 43 12.08 -7.81 6.53
N VAL A 44 11.05 -8.26 5.80
CA VAL A 44 10.86 -7.89 4.38
C VAL A 44 10.74 -6.37 4.18
N ARG A 45 10.18 -5.64 5.15
CA ARG A 45 10.10 -4.16 5.08
C ARG A 45 11.47 -3.49 5.24
N ASN A 46 12.45 -4.19 5.81
CA ASN A 46 13.83 -3.76 5.95
C ASN A 46 14.73 -4.54 4.98
N SER A 47 14.29 -4.61 3.71
CA SER A 47 14.94 -5.44 2.68
C SER A 47 16.42 -5.11 2.44
N HIS A 48 16.88 -3.91 2.83
CA HIS A 48 18.28 -3.52 2.75
C HIS A 48 19.23 -4.37 3.63
N ASP A 49 18.71 -5.03 4.67
CA ASP A 49 19.47 -5.89 5.57
C ASP A 49 19.73 -7.29 5.00
N PHE A 50 19.11 -7.61 3.85
CA PHE A 50 19.15 -8.93 3.21
C PHE A 50 19.62 -8.79 1.75
N PRO A 51 20.94 -8.81 1.49
CA PRO A 51 21.49 -8.71 0.14
C PRO A 51 20.90 -9.72 -0.85
N GLU A 52 20.51 -10.90 -0.38
CA GLU A 52 19.90 -11.98 -1.15
C GLU A 52 18.58 -11.56 -1.82
N LEU A 53 17.85 -10.61 -1.23
CA LEU A 53 16.62 -10.08 -1.81
C LEU A 53 16.88 -9.23 -3.06
N LYS A 54 18.02 -8.52 -3.11
CA LYS A 54 18.42 -7.72 -4.29
C LYS A 54 18.83 -8.60 -5.47
N GLU A 55 19.42 -9.75 -5.18
CA GLU A 55 19.79 -10.74 -6.21
C GLU A 55 18.57 -11.49 -6.76
N HIS A 56 17.41 -11.41 -6.09
CA HIS A 56 16.20 -12.07 -6.55
C HIS A 56 15.58 -11.33 -7.76
N PRO A 57 15.42 -11.98 -8.91
CA PRO A 57 15.21 -11.33 -10.22
C PRO A 57 13.94 -10.49 -10.34
N THR A 58 12.95 -10.72 -9.46
CA THR A 58 11.65 -10.04 -9.50
C THR A 58 11.26 -9.37 -8.19
N PHE A 59 12.08 -9.48 -7.14
CA PHE A 59 11.67 -9.01 -5.80
C PHE A 59 11.49 -7.49 -5.78
N GLU A 60 12.50 -6.73 -6.24
CA GLU A 60 12.45 -5.25 -6.24
C GLU A 60 11.28 -4.69 -7.06
N PHE A 61 10.95 -5.34 -8.18
CA PHE A 61 9.82 -4.93 -9.01
C PHE A 61 8.48 -5.06 -8.25
N GLU A 62 8.29 -6.19 -7.58
CA GLU A 62 7.04 -6.46 -6.85
C GLU A 62 6.94 -5.63 -5.56
N ASP A 63 8.05 -5.37 -4.89
CA ASP A 63 8.13 -4.45 -3.75
C ASP A 63 7.85 -2.99 -4.19
N GLY A 64 8.34 -2.59 -5.36
CA GLY A 64 8.01 -1.32 -5.99
C GLY A 64 6.52 -1.17 -6.29
N ILE A 65 5.85 -2.23 -6.78
CA ILE A 65 4.39 -2.23 -6.96
C ILE A 65 3.67 -2.07 -5.63
N LEU A 66 4.12 -2.75 -4.57
CA LEU A 66 3.54 -2.59 -3.23
C LEU A 66 3.63 -1.13 -2.77
N SER A 67 4.80 -0.52 -2.91
CA SER A 67 5.02 0.90 -2.60
C SER A 67 4.10 1.81 -3.43
N GLY A 68 3.94 1.52 -4.72
CA GLY A 68 3.02 2.25 -5.60
C GLY A 68 1.55 2.14 -5.19
N LEU A 69 1.08 0.97 -4.75
CA LEU A 69 -0.29 0.78 -4.25
C LEU A 69 -0.56 1.57 -2.98
N ILE A 70 0.39 1.59 -2.05
CA ILE A 70 0.31 2.38 -0.80
C ILE A 70 0.26 3.88 -1.14
N ALA A 71 1.15 4.34 -2.02
CA ALA A 71 1.18 5.74 -2.47
C ALA A 71 -0.14 6.13 -3.16
N ALA A 72 -0.68 5.27 -4.02
CA ALA A 72 -1.95 5.50 -4.71
C ALA A 72 -3.14 5.59 -3.73
N GLN A 73 -3.19 4.72 -2.71
CA GLN A 73 -4.22 4.78 -1.66
C GLN A 73 -4.19 6.12 -0.91
N ILE A 74 -2.99 6.57 -0.52
CA ILE A 74 -2.80 7.84 0.17
C ILE A 74 -3.21 9.02 -0.72
N ALA A 75 -2.76 9.04 -1.97
CA ALA A 75 -3.07 10.09 -2.93
C ALA A 75 -4.58 10.19 -3.20
N LEU A 76 -5.26 9.06 -3.42
CA LEU A 76 -6.71 9.05 -3.65
C LEU A 76 -7.48 9.57 -2.43
N ARG A 77 -7.09 9.14 -1.22
CA ARG A 77 -7.71 9.61 0.02
C ARG A 77 -7.54 11.12 0.19
N ALA A 78 -6.36 11.66 -0.12
CA ALA A 78 -6.10 13.10 -0.07
C ALA A 78 -6.95 13.86 -1.10
N GLU A 79 -7.03 13.35 -2.34
CA GLU A 79 -7.83 13.95 -3.41
C GLU A 79 -9.33 14.00 -3.06
N ILE A 80 -9.89 12.92 -2.53
CA ILE A 80 -11.30 12.90 -2.11
C ILE A 80 -11.54 13.91 -0.99
N LYS A 81 -10.68 13.94 0.04
CA LYS A 81 -10.82 14.91 1.12
C LYS A 81 -10.66 16.35 0.67
N GLY A 82 -9.76 16.63 -0.28
CA GLY A 82 -9.55 17.97 -0.84
C GLY A 82 -10.73 18.49 -1.66
N ARG A 83 -11.63 17.60 -2.12
CA ARG A 83 -12.86 17.95 -2.86
C ARG A 83 -14.08 18.15 -1.96
N LEU A 84 -13.97 17.89 -0.66
CA LEU A 84 -15.01 18.23 0.30
C LEU A 84 -14.97 19.74 0.59
N PRO A 85 -16.12 20.38 0.87
CA PRO A 85 -16.14 21.75 1.36
C PRO A 85 -15.26 21.86 2.61
N LEU A 86 -14.46 22.93 2.70
CA LEU A 86 -13.80 23.26 3.95
C LEU A 86 -14.89 23.69 4.94
N GLU A 87 -15.23 22.85 5.92
CA GLU A 87 -15.90 23.33 7.11
C GLU A 87 -14.87 24.15 7.91
N PRO A 88 -15.07 25.47 8.08
CA PRO A 88 -14.22 26.22 8.98
C PRO A 88 -14.35 25.61 10.39
N PRO A 89 -13.26 25.52 11.16
CA PRO A 89 -13.32 25.01 12.53
C PRO A 89 -14.37 25.82 13.31
N ALA A 90 -15.28 25.13 14.00
CA ALA A 90 -16.22 25.77 14.91
C ALA A 90 -15.40 26.47 16.01
N PHE A 91 -15.44 27.80 16.01
CA PHE A 91 -14.87 28.65 17.07
C PHE A 91 -15.84 28.74 18.26
#